data_AF-A0A662GDE2-F1
#
_entry.id   AF-A0A662GDE2-F1
#
_cell.length_a   1.000
_cell.length_b   1.000
_cell.length_c   1.000
_cell.angle_alpha   90.00
_cell.angle_beta   90.00
_cell.angle_gamma   90.00
#
_symmetry.space_group_name_H-M   'P 1'
#
loop_
_entity.id
_entity.type
_entity.pdbx_description
1 polymer ?
#
loop_
_entity_poly.entity_id
_entity_poly.type
_entity_poly.pdbx_seq_one_letter_code
_entity_poly.pdbx_strand_id
1 'polypeptide(L)'
;MSLQPPLDYVAIGVALTVILAYSLILWFLGRRAKALDALELAVNTLMYIMAIFLLFAITARVCALMGLSGLPDSRQVVEASRVFAKVHELAVNWITRLVQLRLVLAVAPFTFPLSQALYSATGWQRMIFEFTAATYLALAVYAKVLAQLMPLLLPLGSTLTCIPRLRRVGSTLLAAYLSAIPIVVAAAVTSSSISNGSALQPLNVTRVSEEVSRLGPSWNPLTVSDEAARAAWLLADALSRSLVTVSLGAALVSAVSLALGGVYVHLRAPF
;
A
#
# COMPACT_ATOMS: atom_id res chain seq x y z
N MET A 1 -12.11 -23.74 4.48
CA MET A 1 -12.02 -23.31 3.06
C MET A 1 -11.04 -24.25 2.37
N SER A 2 -11.53 -25.07 1.44
CA SER A 2 -10.70 -25.98 0.66
C SER A 2 -9.63 -25.19 -0.08
N LEU A 3 -8.37 -25.36 0.31
CA LEU A 3 -7.21 -24.98 -0.46
C LEU A 3 -7.23 -25.80 -1.76
N GLN A 4 -8.01 -25.38 -2.75
CA GLN A 4 -7.72 -25.79 -4.12
C GLN A 4 -6.35 -25.19 -4.41
N PRO A 5 -5.29 -26.00 -4.57
CA PRO A 5 -4.03 -25.46 -5.01
C PRO A 5 -4.32 -24.74 -6.33
N PRO A 6 -3.95 -23.46 -6.50
CA PRO A 6 -4.08 -22.82 -7.80
C PRO A 6 -3.45 -23.75 -8.84
N LEU A 7 -4.06 -23.84 -10.02
CA LEU A 7 -3.67 -24.71 -11.14
C LEU A 7 -2.14 -24.75 -11.38
N ASP A 8 -1.44 -23.70 -10.98
CA ASP A 8 -0.01 -23.50 -11.05
C ASP A 8 0.84 -24.50 -10.24
N TYR A 9 0.40 -24.95 -9.06
CA TYR A 9 1.13 -25.98 -8.31
C TYR A 9 1.04 -27.37 -8.95
N VAL A 10 -0.02 -27.61 -9.72
CA VAL A 10 -0.16 -28.84 -10.51
C VAL A 10 0.85 -28.83 -11.66
N ALA A 11 1.01 -27.70 -12.36
CA ALA A 11 2.02 -27.57 -13.42
C ALA A 11 3.45 -27.72 -12.88
N ILE A 12 3.76 -27.11 -11.72
CA ILE A 12 5.06 -27.26 -11.06
C ILE A 12 5.26 -28.71 -10.59
N GLY A 13 4.22 -29.34 -10.03
CA GLY A 13 4.25 -30.74 -9.60
C GLY A 13 4.48 -31.71 -10.76
N VAL A 14 3.80 -31.51 -11.89
CA VAL A 14 4.01 -32.29 -13.12
C VAL A 14 5.45 -32.12 -13.62
N ALA A 15 5.96 -30.88 -13.69
CA ALA A 15 7.35 -30.64 -14.08
C ALA A 15 8.35 -31.36 -13.15
N LEU A 16 8.10 -31.37 -11.85
CA LEU A 16 8.95 -32.06 -10.85
C LEU A 16 8.92 -33.58 -11.05
N THR A 17 7.74 -34.16 -11.31
CA THR A 17 7.61 -35.59 -11.60
C THR A 17 8.31 -35.99 -12.90
N VAL A 18 8.26 -35.14 -13.93
CA VAL A 18 8.95 -35.37 -15.21
C VAL A 18 10.48 -35.30 -15.03
N ILE A 19 10.99 -34.35 -14.24
CA ILE A 19 12.43 -34.23 -13.94
C ILE A 19 12.91 -35.45 -13.14
N LEU A 20 12.13 -35.92 -12.17
CA LEU A 20 12.44 -37.13 -11.40
C LEU A 20 12.43 -38.39 -12.28
N ALA A 21 11.43 -38.53 -13.16
CA ALA A 21 11.37 -39.63 -14.12
C ALA A 21 12.55 -39.60 -15.10
N TYR A 22 12.94 -38.41 -15.58
CA TYR A 22 14.11 -38.23 -16.45
C TYR A 22 15.44 -38.57 -15.74
N SER A 23 15.57 -38.20 -14.46
CA SER A 23 16.73 -38.58 -13.63
C SER A 23 16.82 -40.11 -13.48
N LEU A 24 15.69 -40.78 -13.22
CA LEU A 24 15.62 -42.26 -13.17
C LEU A 24 16.03 -42.90 -14.50
N ILE A 25 15.56 -42.38 -15.63
CA ILE A 25 15.94 -42.89 -16.96
C ILE A 25 17.45 -42.71 -17.21
N LEU A 26 18.02 -41.55 -16.87
CA LEU A 26 19.46 -41.28 -16.98
C LEU A 26 20.30 -42.18 -16.08
N TRP A 27 19.76 -42.55 -14.92
CA TRP A 27 20.38 -43.49 -14.00
C TRP A 27 20.48 -44.89 -14.62
N PHE A 28 19.40 -45.38 -15.21
CA PHE A 28 19.38 -46.66 -15.92
C PHE A 28 20.24 -46.66 -17.20
N LEU A 29 20.41 -45.51 -17.85
CA LEU A 29 21.30 -45.33 -19.01
C LEU A 29 22.80 -45.25 -18.63
N GLY A 30 23.15 -45.38 -17.35
CA GLY A 30 24.54 -45.35 -16.88
C GLY A 30 25.18 -43.96 -16.82
N ARG A 31 24.43 -42.89 -17.14
CA ARG A 31 24.90 -41.49 -17.12
C ARG A 31 24.76 -40.88 -15.72
N ARG A 32 25.43 -41.49 -14.73
CA ARG A 32 25.26 -41.19 -13.30
C ARG A 32 25.48 -39.72 -12.93
N ALA A 33 26.48 -39.06 -13.51
CA ALA A 33 26.75 -37.64 -13.24
C ALA A 33 25.55 -36.73 -13.62
N LYS A 34 25.01 -36.90 -14.84
CA LYS A 34 23.86 -36.12 -15.33
C LYS A 34 22.57 -36.45 -14.57
N ALA A 35 22.42 -37.67 -14.08
CA ALA A 35 21.29 -38.08 -13.26
C ALA A 35 21.31 -37.38 -11.88
N LEU A 36 22.50 -37.28 -11.26
CA LEU A 36 22.70 -36.56 -10.01
C LEU A 36 22.45 -35.06 -10.17
N ASP A 37 22.94 -34.43 -11.24
CA ASP A 37 22.68 -33.01 -11.52
C ASP A 37 21.17 -32.72 -11.65
N ALA A 38 20.42 -33.60 -12.34
CA ALA A 38 18.98 -33.48 -12.49
C ALA A 38 18.24 -33.69 -11.16
N LEU A 39 18.76 -34.55 -10.28
CA LEU A 39 18.20 -34.82 -8.97
C LEU A 39 18.46 -33.66 -8.00
N GLU A 40 19.66 -33.06 -8.03
CA GLU A 40 19.98 -31.85 -7.29
C GLU A 40 19.07 -30.69 -7.71
N LEU A 41 18.82 -30.53 -9.02
CA LEU A 41 17.88 -29.55 -9.53
C LEU A 41 16.46 -29.77 -8.98
N ALA A 42 15.98 -31.02 -8.94
CA ALA A 42 14.67 -31.38 -8.42
C ALA A 42 14.54 -31.09 -6.91
N VAL A 43 15.56 -31.43 -6.13
CA VAL A 43 15.61 -31.13 -4.68
C VAL A 43 15.63 -29.63 -4.44
N ASN A 44 16.42 -28.88 -5.21
CA ASN A 44 16.47 -27.42 -5.13
C ASN A 44 15.09 -26.80 -5.44
N THR A 45 14.41 -27.24 -6.51
CA THR A 45 13.04 -26.79 -6.81
C THR A 45 12.06 -27.11 -5.68
N LEU A 46 12.15 -28.30 -5.07
CA LEU A 46 11.28 -28.70 -3.96
C LEU A 46 11.49 -27.80 -2.73
N MET A 47 12.74 -27.49 -2.38
CA MET A 47 13.08 -26.61 -1.26
C MET A 47 12.47 -25.21 -1.44
N TYR A 48 12.48 -24.67 -2.67
CA TYR A 48 11.88 -23.36 -2.95
C TYR A 48 10.35 -23.38 -2.91
N ILE A 49 9.71 -24.46 -3.38
CA ILE A 49 8.25 -24.64 -3.22
C ILE A 49 7.89 -24.61 -1.73
N MET A 50 8.65 -25.34 -0.90
CA MET A 50 8.45 -25.36 0.55
C MET A 50 8.69 -23.98 1.17
N ALA A 51 9.74 -23.26 0.75
CA ALA A 51 10.02 -21.91 1.21
C ALA A 51 8.88 -20.93 0.88
N ILE A 52 8.33 -20.98 -0.33
CA ILE A 52 7.19 -20.16 -0.75
C ILE A 52 5.95 -20.50 0.07
N PHE A 53 5.67 -21.78 0.30
CA PHE A 53 4.54 -22.21 1.11
C PHE A 53 4.66 -21.73 2.56
N LEU A 54 5.84 -21.88 3.16
CA LEU A 54 6.13 -21.43 4.51
C LEU A 54 6.02 -19.90 4.61
N LEU A 55 6.49 -19.17 3.58
CA LEU A 55 6.33 -17.74 3.49
C LEU A 55 4.86 -17.33 3.49
N PHE A 56 4.03 -17.90 2.62
CA PHE A 56 2.60 -17.59 2.59
C PHE A 56 1.89 -17.98 3.89
N ALA A 57 2.29 -19.07 4.55
CA ALA A 57 1.76 -19.47 5.84
C ALA A 57 2.08 -18.44 6.94
N ILE A 58 3.34 -17.97 7.03
CA ILE A 58 3.74 -16.91 7.95
C ILE A 58 2.99 -15.62 7.63
N THR A 59 2.95 -15.23 6.36
CA THR A 59 2.26 -14.04 5.89
C THR A 59 0.78 -14.07 6.24
N ALA A 60 0.08 -15.19 6.05
CA ALA A 60 -1.32 -15.34 6.41
C ALA A 60 -1.54 -15.20 7.94
N ARG A 61 -0.61 -15.72 8.76
CA ARG A 61 -0.66 -15.55 10.23
C ARG A 61 -0.45 -14.08 10.63
N VAL A 62 0.51 -13.39 10.01
CA VAL A 62 0.73 -11.95 10.26
C VAL A 62 -0.49 -11.13 9.85
N CYS A 63 -1.11 -11.43 8.71
CA CYS A 63 -2.34 -10.78 8.26
C CYS A 63 -3.48 -11.00 9.27
N ALA A 64 -3.64 -12.23 9.77
CA ALA A 64 -4.64 -12.53 10.79
C ALA A 64 -4.41 -11.76 12.11
N LEU A 65 -3.15 -11.59 12.54
CA LEU A 65 -2.81 -10.77 13.71
C LEU A 65 -3.15 -9.28 13.51
N MET A 66 -3.13 -8.80 12.28
CA MET A 66 -3.53 -7.43 11.93
C MET A 66 -5.03 -7.29 11.62
N GLY A 67 -5.84 -8.34 11.87
CA GLY A 67 -7.29 -8.32 11.68
C GLY A 67 -7.75 -8.53 10.24
N LEU A 68 -6.86 -8.93 9.32
CA LEU A 68 -7.22 -9.25 7.94
C LEU A 68 -7.63 -10.72 7.81
N SER A 69 -8.67 -10.98 7.01
CA SER A 69 -9.21 -12.31 6.73
C SER A 69 -8.36 -13.11 5.73
N GLY A 70 -7.05 -13.21 5.99
CA GLY A 70 -6.10 -13.97 5.18
C GLY A 70 -5.21 -13.11 4.28
N LEU A 71 -4.74 -13.71 3.18
CA LEU A 71 -3.92 -13.02 2.18
C LEU A 71 -4.75 -11.94 1.46
N PRO A 72 -4.17 -10.77 1.17
CA PRO A 72 -4.92 -9.69 0.56
C PRO A 72 -5.36 -10.08 -0.85
N ASP A 73 -6.65 -9.96 -1.12
CA ASP A 73 -7.23 -10.12 -2.45
C ASP A 73 -7.19 -8.80 -3.22
N SER A 74 -7.26 -8.88 -4.56
CA SER A 74 -7.35 -7.70 -5.44
C SER A 74 -8.48 -6.74 -5.03
N ARG A 75 -9.60 -7.27 -4.53
CA ARG A 75 -10.73 -6.48 -4.01
C ARG A 75 -10.35 -5.65 -2.78
N GLN A 76 -9.61 -6.22 -1.84
CA GLN A 76 -9.17 -5.52 -0.63
C GLN A 76 -8.18 -4.39 -0.97
N VAL A 77 -7.32 -4.61 -1.98
CA VAL A 77 -6.40 -3.56 -2.46
C VAL A 77 -7.15 -2.44 -3.21
N VAL A 78 -8.19 -2.77 -3.98
CA VAL A 78 -9.07 -1.74 -4.57
C VAL A 78 -9.80 -0.96 -3.49
N GLU A 79 -10.26 -1.62 -2.43
CA GLU A 79 -10.91 -0.93 -1.30
C GLU A 79 -9.93 0.01 -0.59
N ALA A 80 -8.69 -0.43 -0.37
CA ALA A 80 -7.61 0.42 0.14
C ALA A 80 -7.39 1.66 -0.73
N SER A 81 -7.40 1.50 -2.07
CA SER A 81 -7.28 2.64 -3.00
C SER A 81 -8.41 3.67 -2.84
N ARG A 82 -9.64 3.22 -2.56
CA ARG A 82 -10.80 4.08 -2.33
C ARG A 82 -10.69 4.81 -1.00
N VAL A 83 -10.19 4.16 0.05
CA VAL A 83 -9.93 4.80 1.34
C VAL A 83 -8.93 5.93 1.15
N PHE A 84 -7.79 5.68 0.48
CA PHE A 84 -6.80 6.71 0.23
C PHE A 84 -7.32 7.86 -0.65
N ALA A 85 -8.12 7.56 -1.67
CA ALA A 85 -8.76 8.58 -2.50
C ALA A 85 -9.70 9.48 -1.67
N LYS A 86 -10.48 8.91 -0.76
CA LYS A 86 -11.33 9.69 0.16
C LYS A 86 -10.51 10.63 1.05
N VAL A 87 -9.37 10.18 1.56
CA VAL A 87 -8.48 11.02 2.39
C VAL A 87 -7.88 12.16 1.58
N HIS A 88 -7.45 11.85 0.36
CA HIS A 88 -6.99 12.87 -0.58
C HIS A 88 -8.07 13.93 -0.82
N GLU A 89 -9.31 13.52 -1.14
CA GLU A 89 -10.44 14.44 -1.34
C GLU A 89 -10.73 15.27 -0.09
N LEU A 90 -10.69 14.68 1.11
CA LEU A 90 -10.86 15.41 2.36
C LEU A 90 -9.79 16.49 2.55
N ALA A 91 -8.51 16.17 2.29
CA ALA A 91 -7.43 17.13 2.39
C ALA A 91 -7.58 18.28 1.37
N VAL A 92 -7.96 17.97 0.12
CA VAL A 92 -8.24 18.97 -0.92
C VAL A 92 -9.43 19.86 -0.53
N ASN A 93 -10.49 19.29 0.04
CA ASN A 93 -11.64 20.05 0.53
C ASN A 93 -11.26 21.03 1.65
N TRP A 94 -10.37 20.64 2.57
CA TRP A 94 -9.85 21.56 3.58
C TRP A 94 -8.99 22.69 2.99
N ILE A 95 -8.13 22.38 2.00
CA ILE A 95 -7.32 23.40 1.30
C ILE A 95 -8.23 24.41 0.60
N THR A 96 -9.19 23.94 -0.19
CA THR A 96 -10.13 24.81 -0.91
C THR A 96 -10.96 25.66 0.06
N ARG A 97 -11.37 25.10 1.20
CA ARG A 97 -12.09 25.83 2.24
C ARG A 97 -11.28 26.98 2.84
N LEU A 98 -10.02 26.75 3.19
CA LEU A 98 -9.12 27.79 3.72
C LEU A 98 -8.87 28.90 2.69
N VAL A 99 -8.73 28.55 1.41
CA VAL A 99 -8.57 29.52 0.31
C VAL A 99 -9.84 30.36 0.11
N GLN A 100 -11.02 29.74 0.12
CA GLN A 100 -12.30 30.45 0.03
C GLN A 100 -12.50 31.42 1.21
N LEU A 101 -12.20 30.99 2.43
CA LEU A 101 -12.28 31.83 3.62
C LEU A 101 -11.38 33.07 3.47
N ARG A 102 -10.15 32.87 3.00
CA ARG A 102 -9.21 33.96 2.71
C ARG A 102 -9.76 34.92 1.66
N LEU A 103 -10.32 34.40 0.56
CA LEU A 103 -10.89 35.23 -0.50
C LEU A 103 -12.02 36.10 0.02
N VAL A 104 -12.95 35.55 0.80
CA VAL A 104 -14.06 36.31 1.40
C VAL A 104 -13.55 37.42 2.33
N LEU A 105 -12.55 37.13 3.17
CA LEU A 105 -11.93 38.12 4.07
C LEU A 105 -11.08 39.16 3.33
N ALA A 106 -10.56 38.85 2.14
CA ALA A 106 -9.72 39.77 1.37
C ALA A 106 -10.53 40.78 0.53
N VAL A 107 -11.83 40.54 0.30
CA VAL A 107 -12.68 41.40 -0.55
C VAL A 107 -13.00 42.75 0.10
N ALA A 108 -13.00 42.88 1.43
CA ALA A 108 -13.25 44.15 2.11
C ALA A 108 -11.95 44.76 2.71
N PRO A 109 -11.73 46.08 2.56
CA PRO A 109 -10.49 46.74 3.01
C PRO A 109 -10.27 46.66 4.53
N PHE A 110 -11.34 46.60 5.33
CA PHE A 110 -11.25 46.48 6.79
C PHE A 110 -10.96 45.06 7.27
N THR A 111 -11.25 44.04 6.47
CA THR A 111 -11.02 42.62 6.82
C THR A 111 -9.71 42.07 6.24
N PHE A 112 -9.05 42.83 5.36
CA PHE A 112 -7.77 42.46 4.76
C PHE A 112 -6.66 42.12 5.78
N PRO A 113 -6.44 42.89 6.88
CA PRO A 113 -5.45 42.51 7.90
C PRO A 113 -5.75 41.17 8.56
N LEU A 114 -7.04 40.87 8.79
CA LEU A 114 -7.50 39.58 9.31
C LEU A 114 -7.19 38.44 8.34
N SER A 115 -7.34 38.67 7.02
CA SER A 115 -7.00 37.67 6.00
C SER A 115 -5.51 37.31 6.00
N GLN A 116 -4.63 38.28 6.29
CA GLN A 116 -3.18 38.06 6.38
C GLN A 116 -2.80 37.34 7.67
N ALA A 117 -3.39 37.74 8.81
CA ALA A 117 -3.21 37.05 10.09
C ALA A 117 -3.68 35.58 10.01
N LEU A 118 -4.84 35.34 9.39
CA LEU A 118 -5.38 33.99 9.21
C LEU A 118 -4.52 33.15 8.25
N TYR A 119 -3.98 33.75 7.19
CA TYR A 119 -3.05 33.07 6.29
C TYR A 119 -1.76 32.65 7.02
N SER A 120 -1.21 33.53 7.87
CA SER A 120 -0.04 33.19 8.68
C SER A 120 -0.35 32.09 9.70
N ALA A 121 -1.51 32.15 10.36
CA ALA A 121 -1.90 31.18 11.39
C ALA A 121 -2.20 29.78 10.82
N THR A 122 -2.78 29.71 9.62
CA THR A 122 -3.18 28.47 8.95
C THR A 122 -2.09 27.87 8.06
N GLY A 123 -0.91 28.50 7.97
CA GLY A 123 0.19 28.09 7.10
C GLY A 123 0.68 26.65 7.33
N TRP A 124 0.87 26.25 8.59
CA TRP A 124 1.31 24.89 8.93
C TRP A 124 0.21 23.84 8.66
N GLN A 125 -1.07 24.20 8.87
CA GLN A 125 -2.21 23.31 8.60
C GLN A 125 -2.30 23.02 7.10
N ARG A 126 -2.17 24.06 6.28
CA ARG A 126 -2.15 23.96 4.83
C ARG A 126 -1.02 23.07 4.33
N MET A 127 0.19 23.22 4.87
CA MET A 127 1.32 22.37 4.55
C MET A 127 1.00 20.88 4.81
N ILE A 128 0.40 20.55 5.95
CA ILE A 128 -0.02 19.18 6.28
C ILE A 128 -1.07 18.66 5.29
N PHE A 129 -2.09 19.47 4.96
CA PHE A 129 -3.11 19.06 3.99
C PHE A 129 -2.51 18.83 2.61
N GLU A 130 -1.56 19.66 2.15
CA GLU A 130 -0.89 19.49 0.86
C GLU A 130 -0.05 18.19 0.83
N PHE A 131 0.73 17.91 1.88
CA PHE A 131 1.47 16.64 1.99
C PHE A 131 0.55 15.43 2.04
N THR A 132 -0.53 15.51 2.81
CA THR A 132 -1.54 14.46 2.93
C THR A 132 -2.19 14.20 1.57
N ALA A 133 -2.61 15.25 0.86
CA ALA A 133 -3.21 15.13 -0.45
C ALA A 133 -2.26 14.46 -1.46
N ALA A 134 -1.00 14.89 -1.54
CA ALA A 134 -0.04 14.33 -2.48
C ALA A 134 0.30 12.86 -2.18
N THR A 135 0.56 12.54 -0.91
CA THR A 135 0.96 11.19 -0.49
C THR A 135 -0.17 10.17 -0.63
N TYR A 136 -1.39 10.50 -0.19
CA TYR A 136 -2.53 9.60 -0.31
C TYR A 136 -3.00 9.44 -1.77
N LEU A 137 -2.82 10.46 -2.63
CA LEU A 137 -3.04 10.30 -4.06
C LEU A 137 -2.06 9.28 -4.67
N ALA A 138 -0.77 9.40 -4.34
CA ALA A 138 0.25 8.47 -4.81
C ALA A 138 -0.04 7.04 -4.33
N LEU A 139 -0.43 6.87 -3.06
CA LEU A 139 -0.83 5.57 -2.50
C LEU A 139 -2.09 5.00 -3.18
N ALA A 140 -3.08 5.84 -3.49
CA ALA A 140 -4.29 5.42 -4.20
C ALA A 140 -3.98 4.92 -5.61
N VAL A 141 -3.15 5.65 -6.36
CA VAL A 141 -2.70 5.24 -7.70
C VAL A 141 -1.89 3.96 -7.62
N TYR A 142 -0.94 3.87 -6.69
CA TYR A 142 -0.13 2.68 -6.48
C TYR A 142 -0.99 1.45 -6.16
N ALA A 143 -1.95 1.57 -5.24
CA ALA A 143 -2.87 0.49 -4.89
C ALA A 143 -3.72 0.06 -6.10
N LYS A 144 -4.21 1.01 -6.91
CA LYS A 144 -5.00 0.71 -8.12
C LYS A 144 -4.18 -0.06 -9.16
N VAL A 145 -2.94 0.35 -9.43
CA VAL A 145 -2.02 -0.34 -10.35
C VAL A 145 -1.69 -1.73 -9.81
N LEU A 146 -1.39 -1.84 -8.52
CA LEU A 146 -1.07 -3.11 -7.90
C LEU A 146 -2.25 -4.10 -7.96
N ALA A 147 -3.47 -3.64 -7.69
CA ALA A 147 -4.67 -4.48 -7.74
C ALA A 147 -4.93 -5.06 -9.15
N GLN A 148 -4.58 -4.32 -10.20
CA GLN A 148 -4.68 -4.81 -11.59
C GLN A 148 -3.63 -5.87 -11.91
N LEU A 149 -2.43 -5.75 -11.32
CA LEU A 149 -1.32 -6.67 -11.55
C LEU A 149 -1.35 -7.90 -10.65
N MET A 150 -2.04 -7.86 -9.50
CA MET A 150 -2.08 -8.95 -8.52
C MET A 150 -2.46 -10.33 -9.09
N PRO A 151 -3.48 -10.45 -9.97
CA PRO A 151 -3.85 -11.73 -10.57
C PRO A 151 -2.72 -12.34 -11.42
N LEU A 152 -1.79 -11.52 -11.93
CA LEU A 152 -0.64 -11.95 -12.71
C LEU A 152 0.60 -12.17 -11.84
N LEU A 153 0.80 -11.31 -10.83
CA LEU A 153 1.97 -11.32 -9.95
C LEU A 153 2.09 -12.60 -9.13
N LEU A 154 0.98 -13.12 -8.59
CA LEU A 154 1.00 -14.34 -7.78
C LEU A 154 1.37 -15.60 -8.58
N PRO A 155 0.71 -15.94 -9.70
CA PRO A 155 1.03 -17.14 -10.46
C PRO A 155 2.39 -17.05 -11.18
N LEU A 156 2.72 -15.89 -11.76
CA LEU A 156 4.02 -15.70 -12.41
C LEU A 156 5.15 -15.67 -11.37
N GLY A 157 4.93 -15.00 -10.23
CA GLY A 157 5.90 -14.95 -9.14
C GLY A 157 6.20 -16.34 -8.57
N SER A 158 5.17 -17.13 -8.24
CA SER A 158 5.36 -18.46 -7.66
C SER A 158 6.05 -19.43 -8.62
N THR A 159 5.62 -19.46 -9.89
CA THR A 159 6.17 -20.37 -10.93
C THR A 159 7.61 -20.01 -11.31
N LEU A 160 7.90 -18.73 -11.56
CA LEU A 160 9.25 -18.28 -11.94
C LEU A 160 10.26 -18.43 -10.81
N THR A 161 9.84 -18.29 -9.55
CA THR A 161 10.72 -18.48 -8.39
C THR A 161 11.22 -19.92 -8.30
N CYS A 162 10.40 -20.89 -8.70
CA CYS A 162 10.77 -22.30 -8.72
C CYS A 162 11.85 -22.59 -9.77
N ILE A 163 11.91 -21.84 -10.88
CA ILE A 163 12.88 -22.07 -11.95
C ILE A 163 14.21 -21.36 -11.62
N PRO A 164 15.34 -22.08 -11.41
CA PRO A 164 16.58 -21.46 -10.93
C PRO A 164 17.12 -20.33 -11.82
N ARG A 165 16.94 -20.42 -13.15
CA ARG A 165 17.38 -19.36 -14.09
C ARG A 165 16.53 -18.09 -14.02
N LEU A 166 15.25 -18.21 -13.66
CA LEU A 166 14.28 -17.11 -13.62
C LEU A 166 13.94 -16.68 -12.19
N ARG A 167 14.55 -17.33 -11.19
CA ARG A 167 14.30 -17.14 -9.77
C ARG A 167 14.35 -15.69 -9.34
N ARG A 168 15.36 -14.96 -9.83
CA ARG A 168 15.56 -13.52 -9.54
C ARG A 168 14.35 -12.68 -9.93
N VAL A 169 13.74 -12.99 -11.07
CA VAL A 169 12.58 -12.27 -11.59
C VAL A 169 11.34 -12.72 -10.80
N GLY A 170 11.16 -14.03 -10.64
CA GLY A 170 10.04 -14.58 -9.87
C GLY A 170 9.95 -14.04 -8.44
N SER A 171 11.06 -13.98 -7.72
CA SER A 171 11.08 -13.47 -6.34
C SER A 171 10.79 -11.97 -6.27
N THR A 172 11.20 -11.18 -7.26
CA THR A 172 10.83 -9.76 -7.33
C THR A 172 9.34 -9.56 -7.61
N LEU A 173 8.72 -10.36 -8.48
CA LEU A 173 7.27 -10.34 -8.69
C LEU A 173 6.52 -10.79 -7.44
N LEU A 174 7.00 -11.83 -6.75
CA LEU A 174 6.41 -12.31 -5.51
C LEU A 174 6.52 -11.25 -4.40
N ALA A 175 7.66 -10.57 -4.29
CA ALA A 175 7.85 -9.45 -3.37
C ALA A 175 6.90 -8.29 -3.69
N ALA A 176 6.76 -7.93 -4.97
CA ALA A 176 5.80 -6.92 -5.39
C ALA A 176 4.35 -7.29 -5.02
N TYR A 177 3.96 -8.57 -5.15
CA TYR A 177 2.67 -9.06 -4.63
C TYR A 177 2.54 -8.84 -3.11
N LEU A 178 3.55 -9.21 -2.33
CA LEU A 178 3.55 -9.06 -0.87
C LEU A 178 3.50 -7.60 -0.41
N SER A 179 3.91 -6.65 -1.26
CA SER A 179 3.75 -5.22 -0.99
C SER A 179 2.28 -4.78 -0.88
N ALA A 180 1.33 -5.60 -1.33
CA ALA A 180 -0.10 -5.36 -1.12
C ALA A 180 -0.48 -5.34 0.37
N ILE A 181 0.21 -6.11 1.21
CA ILE A 181 -0.12 -6.26 2.63
C ILE A 181 0.02 -4.94 3.39
N PRO A 182 1.18 -4.25 3.38
CA PRO A 182 1.32 -2.98 4.10
C PRO A 182 0.40 -1.89 3.55
N ILE A 183 0.01 -1.93 2.27
CA ILE A 183 -0.95 -0.99 1.70
C ILE A 183 -2.35 -1.20 2.31
N VAL A 184 -2.81 -2.45 2.38
CA VAL A 184 -4.11 -2.79 2.96
C VAL A 184 -4.14 -2.47 4.45
N VAL A 185 -3.05 -2.78 5.17
CA VAL A 185 -2.90 -2.41 6.59
C VAL A 185 -2.92 -0.90 6.77
N ALA A 186 -2.17 -0.15 5.96
CA ALA A 186 -2.16 1.31 6.02
C ALA A 186 -3.56 1.90 5.76
N ALA A 187 -4.34 1.32 4.84
CA ALA A 187 -5.72 1.72 4.61
C ALA A 187 -6.63 1.40 5.81
N ALA A 188 -6.49 0.23 6.44
CA ALA A 188 -7.25 -0.13 7.64
C ALA A 188 -6.95 0.83 8.81
N VAL A 189 -5.66 1.13 9.05
CA VAL A 189 -5.23 2.11 10.06
C VAL A 189 -5.79 3.49 9.73
N THR A 190 -5.68 3.93 8.48
CA THR A 190 -6.23 5.20 8.03
C THR A 190 -7.74 5.28 8.23
N SER A 191 -8.48 4.22 7.90
CA SER A 191 -9.94 4.18 8.05
C SER A 191 -10.38 4.27 9.51
N SER A 192 -9.67 3.61 10.44
CA SER A 192 -9.97 3.68 11.87
C SER A 192 -9.62 5.04 12.49
N SER A 193 -8.54 5.68 12.04
CA SER A 193 -8.22 7.06 12.41
C SER A 193 -9.30 8.05 11.94
N ILE A 194 -9.90 7.82 10.77
CA ILE A 194 -10.92 8.70 10.20
C ILE A 194 -12.29 8.49 10.83
N SER A 195 -12.71 7.24 11.07
CA SER A 195 -14.02 6.95 11.68
C SER A 195 -14.16 7.52 13.09
N ASN A 196 -13.04 7.66 13.81
CA ASN A 196 -13.01 8.18 15.17
C ASN A 196 -12.99 9.73 15.21
N GLY A 197 -12.79 10.40 14.08
CA GLY A 197 -12.70 11.86 14.00
C GLY A 197 -14.01 12.49 13.50
N SER A 198 -14.88 12.92 14.41
CA SER A 198 -16.08 13.71 14.09
C SER A 198 -15.79 15.07 13.43
N ALA A 199 -14.54 15.54 13.48
CA ALA A 199 -14.08 16.82 12.94
C ALA A 199 -13.55 16.78 11.49
N LEU A 200 -13.59 15.62 10.81
CA LEU A 200 -12.92 15.45 9.51
C LEU A 200 -13.72 15.95 8.31
N GLN A 201 -15.05 16.04 8.42
CA GLN A 201 -15.88 16.55 7.34
C GLN A 201 -16.01 18.07 7.46
N PRO A 202 -15.52 18.85 6.47
CA PRO A 202 -15.86 20.26 6.40
C PRO A 202 -17.37 20.37 6.19
N LEU A 203 -18.05 21.22 6.97
CA LEU A 203 -19.48 21.49 6.78
C LEU A 203 -19.75 21.87 5.30
N ASN A 204 -20.76 21.22 4.71
CA ASN A 204 -21.02 21.22 3.27
C ASN A 204 -21.24 22.65 2.73
N VAL A 205 -20.45 23.02 1.71
CA VAL A 205 -20.21 24.42 1.29
C VAL A 205 -21.39 25.10 0.57
N THR A 206 -22.38 24.35 0.09
CA THR A 206 -23.60 24.97 -0.48
C THR A 206 -24.38 25.79 0.56
N ARG A 207 -24.19 25.49 1.85
CA ARG A 207 -24.73 26.29 2.93
C ARG A 207 -23.91 27.50 3.27
N VAL A 208 -22.66 27.67 2.83
CA VAL A 208 -21.86 28.82 3.26
C VAL A 208 -22.27 30.09 2.52
N SER A 209 -22.78 29.99 1.28
CA SER A 209 -23.41 31.13 0.61
C SER A 209 -24.71 31.56 1.31
N GLU A 210 -25.54 30.59 1.74
CA GLU A 210 -26.78 30.87 2.49
C GLU A 210 -26.51 31.25 3.95
N GLU A 211 -25.50 30.67 4.59
CA GLU A 211 -25.09 30.93 5.97
C GLU A 211 -24.34 32.25 6.04
N VAL A 212 -23.49 32.65 5.11
CA VAL A 212 -22.91 34.01 5.13
C VAL A 212 -24.02 35.08 4.96
N SER A 213 -25.13 34.75 4.28
CA SER A 213 -26.32 35.62 4.22
C SER A 213 -27.28 35.50 5.42
N ARG A 214 -27.19 34.43 6.22
CA ARG A 214 -28.02 34.17 7.43
C ARG A 214 -27.27 34.33 8.75
N LEU A 215 -25.95 34.43 8.70
CA LEU A 215 -25.07 34.67 9.82
C LEU A 215 -25.11 36.16 10.08
N GLY A 216 -25.91 36.53 11.07
CA GLY A 216 -25.61 37.69 11.88
C GLY A 216 -24.23 37.57 12.55
N PRO A 217 -23.92 38.39 13.56
CA PRO A 217 -22.57 38.61 14.11
C PRO A 217 -21.86 37.39 14.77
N SER A 218 -22.31 36.15 14.54
CA SER A 218 -21.76 34.91 15.11
C SER A 218 -20.83 34.12 14.18
N TRP A 219 -20.54 34.58 12.95
CA TRP A 219 -19.52 33.95 12.12
C TRP A 219 -18.13 34.33 12.60
N ASN A 220 -17.47 33.41 13.31
CA ASN A 220 -16.13 33.65 13.86
C ASN A 220 -15.07 32.92 13.04
N PRO A 221 -14.23 33.62 12.23
CA PRO A 221 -13.18 32.97 11.44
C PRO A 221 -12.15 32.20 12.28
N LEU A 222 -12.07 32.48 13.58
CA LEU A 222 -11.24 31.76 14.54
C LEU A 222 -11.71 30.31 14.77
N THR A 223 -13.03 30.04 14.73
CA THR A 223 -13.54 28.68 14.94
C THR A 223 -13.19 27.76 13.76
N VAL A 224 -13.17 28.30 12.53
CA VAL A 224 -12.75 27.55 11.34
C VAL A 224 -11.25 27.21 11.39
N SER A 225 -10.42 28.10 11.93
CA SER A 225 -8.99 27.85 12.15
C SER A 225 -8.77 26.74 13.19
N ASP A 226 -9.56 26.69 14.26
CA ASP A 226 -9.47 25.65 15.29
C ASP A 226 -9.95 24.28 14.79
N GLU A 227 -11.02 24.25 13.99
CA GLU A 227 -11.50 23.04 13.32
C GLU A 227 -10.46 22.51 12.31
N ALA A 228 -9.89 23.41 11.50
CA ALA A 228 -8.80 23.07 10.58
C ALA A 228 -7.55 22.57 11.31
N ALA A 229 -7.22 23.14 12.49
CA ALA A 229 -6.11 22.66 13.31
C ALA A 229 -6.31 21.22 13.77
N ARG A 230 -7.53 20.89 14.25
CA ARG A 230 -7.88 19.54 14.70
C ARG A 230 -7.87 18.55 13.55
N ALA A 231 -8.43 18.92 12.40
CA ALA A 231 -8.41 18.11 11.19
C ALA A 231 -6.98 17.86 10.69
N ALA A 232 -6.14 18.90 10.67
CA ALA A 232 -4.73 18.79 10.29
C ALA A 232 -3.97 17.84 11.22
N TRP A 233 -4.21 17.91 12.53
CA TRP A 233 -3.58 17.01 13.50
C TRP A 233 -3.99 15.55 13.29
N LEU A 234 -5.29 15.28 13.07
CA LEU A 234 -5.78 13.93 12.81
C LEU A 234 -5.22 13.36 11.51
N LEU A 235 -5.14 14.18 10.45
CA LEU A 235 -4.55 13.77 9.18
C LEU A 235 -3.04 13.57 9.29
N ALA A 236 -2.33 14.38 10.06
CA ALA A 236 -0.90 14.19 10.33
C ALA A 236 -0.62 12.87 11.09
N ASP A 237 -1.41 12.56 12.12
CA ASP A 237 -1.30 11.29 12.84
C ASP A 237 -1.57 10.10 11.90
N ALA A 238 -2.67 10.14 11.15
CA ALA A 238 -3.00 9.10 10.17
C ALA A 238 -1.90 8.94 9.09
N LEU A 239 -1.37 10.06 8.58
CA LEU A 239 -0.28 10.08 7.61
C LEU A 239 0.99 9.45 8.20
N SER A 240 1.38 9.83 9.41
CA SER A 240 2.58 9.30 10.07
C SER A 240 2.50 7.78 10.26
N ARG A 241 1.35 7.27 10.74
CA ARG A 241 1.12 5.83 10.89
C ARG A 241 1.12 5.10 9.55
N SER A 242 0.56 5.72 8.51
CA SER A 242 0.55 5.15 7.15
C SER A 242 1.96 5.08 6.56
N LEU A 243 2.78 6.12 6.75
CA LEU A 243 4.17 6.13 6.30
C LEU A 243 5.03 5.11 7.04
N VAL A 244 4.86 4.98 8.36
CA VAL A 244 5.55 3.96 9.16
C VAL A 244 5.15 2.55 8.72
N THR A 245 3.86 2.29 8.51
CA THR A 245 3.38 0.96 8.05
C THR A 245 3.88 0.63 6.65
N VAL A 246 3.84 1.58 5.71
CA VAL A 246 4.35 1.37 4.35
C VAL A 246 5.87 1.20 4.33
N SER A 247 6.62 1.98 5.10
CA SER A 247 8.09 1.86 5.15
C SER A 247 8.57 0.55 5.78
N LEU A 248 8.00 0.16 6.91
CA LEU A 248 8.27 -1.16 7.53
C LEU A 248 7.87 -2.30 6.59
N GLY A 249 6.72 -2.16 5.91
CA GLY A 249 6.28 -3.10 4.90
C GLY A 249 7.25 -3.24 3.73
N ALA A 250 7.72 -2.12 3.19
CA ALA A 250 8.69 -2.10 2.10
C ALA A 250 10.02 -2.76 2.51
N ALA A 251 10.48 -2.52 3.74
CA ALA A 251 11.69 -3.16 4.28
C ALA A 251 11.53 -4.69 4.38
N LEU A 252 10.39 -5.17 4.89
CA LEU A 252 10.09 -6.60 4.98
C LEU A 252 9.98 -7.25 3.59
N VAL A 253 9.32 -6.58 2.64
CA VAL A 253 9.19 -7.04 1.26
C VAL A 253 10.56 -7.12 0.58
N SER A 254 11.43 -6.14 0.81
CA SER A 254 12.80 -6.14 0.31
C SER A 254 13.61 -7.29 0.91
N ALA A 255 13.50 -7.53 2.22
CA ALA A 255 14.16 -8.64 2.91
C ALA A 255 13.70 -10.00 2.37
N VAL A 256 12.41 -10.17 2.09
CA VAL A 256 11.85 -11.38 1.46
C VAL A 256 12.40 -11.56 0.04
N SER A 257 12.43 -10.50 -0.76
CA SER A 257 13.02 -10.54 -2.11
C SER A 257 14.48 -11.02 -2.05
N LEU A 258 15.25 -10.49 -1.10
CA LEU A 258 16.66 -10.85 -0.92
C LEU A 258 16.84 -12.30 -0.45
N ALA A 259 16.04 -12.75 0.52
CA ALA A 259 16.07 -14.13 1.01
C ALA A 259 15.75 -15.17 -0.09
N LEU A 260 14.88 -14.82 -1.04
CA LEU A 260 14.52 -15.66 -2.18
C LEU A 260 15.49 -15.52 -3.37
N GLY A 261 16.51 -14.68 -3.27
CA GLY A 261 17.52 -14.45 -4.30
C GLY A 261 17.07 -13.52 -5.43
N GLY A 262 16.25 -12.51 -5.11
CA GLY A 262 15.76 -11.48 -6.03
C GLY A 262 16.82 -10.49 -6.50
N VAL A 263 16.45 -9.72 -7.53
CA VAL A 263 17.29 -8.61 -8.02
C VAL A 263 17.34 -7.54 -6.94
N TYR A 264 18.53 -7.24 -6.45
CA TYR A 264 18.78 -6.11 -5.58
C TYR A 264 19.45 -5.00 -6.40
N VAL A 265 18.99 -3.76 -6.23
CA VAL A 265 19.73 -2.59 -6.70
C VAL A 265 20.70 -2.23 -5.57
N HIS A 266 21.96 -2.65 -5.70
CA HIS A 266 23.02 -2.08 -4.87
C HIS A 266 23.26 -0.66 -5.37
N LEU A 267 22.85 0.34 -4.59
CA LEU A 267 23.39 1.68 -4.74
C LEU A 267 24.85 1.59 -4.33
N ARG A 268 25.71 1.35 -5.34
CA ARG A 268 27.15 1.38 -5.15
C ARG A 268 27.51 2.82 -4.82
N ALA A 269 27.64 3.14 -3.53
CA ALA A 269 28.14 4.43 -3.11
C ALA A 269 29.58 4.56 -3.65
N PRO A 270 29.88 5.59 -4.45
CA PRO A 270 31.25 5.86 -4.87
C PRO A 270 31.99 6.51 -3.70
N PHE A 271 32.59 5.69 -2.84
CA PHE A 271 33.64 6.10 -1.92
C PHE A 271 34.71 5.01 -1.89
#